data_AF-A0A0Q9U8X3-F1
#
_entry.id   AF-A0A0Q9U8X3-F1
#
_cell.length_a   1.000
_cell.length_b   1.000
_cell.length_c   1.000
_cell.angle_alpha   90.00
_cell.angle_beta   90.00
_cell.angle_gamma   90.00
#
_symmetry.space_group_name_H-M   'P 1'
#
loop_
_entity.id
_entity.type
_entity.pdbx_description
1 polymer ?
#
loop_
_entity_poly.entity_id
_entity_poly.type
_entity_poly.pdbx_seq_one_letter_code
_entity_poly.pdbx_strand_id
1 'polypeptide(L)'
;MVTRSSWALLAAVAVVAAGCTTTEPDRAGGRGLQKVTMLEIAQPDQAAPAQVQAYAAEVNTQSHGSLRLHFNDAWRQGEIGFEKNTLEDVTRRRVPGAWVGVRSLDLIGVTSFQPLLAPLLVDSHDVQDRIFSEGIPLEMARGLEGHGLVSVAVLPGPMRKVLGVRRPFREPVDFWGADLGVQGGDIPEATAKALGATFTRMTSGVTLAGLDAYEQQVDSIFGRFYGLEAKYVTANVNLWPAAMTVVLNEAVYRELTDAQREVLRTAATTAIPEALDAARTEDVSAVAKLCGQGVAFPASSDLQLAALRKAVQPVYDEIAAGDPGSAGMLDRLANLKADVAAGPDLSACPTPAAGSGRGSFPEGTYEMVLDNDARWQCPGGPRQGTPGRRSWFSLEVGGGQVTIRQRVDSQTAPKEVAYNGVYSRLHDHVRINSLDAKWSFDGTELRLSDMTGGSCGDTVIWTTKPWVRRADSAQPGASVVPDGTYETVLSPGDRHLCDGQLGEYLLNRELFVPEDHPRTWYLNFTLDGGVVTEHESEVSRTAIARMGWVGSYRVHGNTFELTDLRSTANYPAGTDRRGPMTATFTFVGKTLTLKPVGSWRCESRVLWTRHPWTLVKRAP
;
A
#
# COMPACT_ATOMS: atom_id res chain seq x y z
N MET A 1 33.59 -74.06 -18.22
CA MET A 1 32.90 -73.11 -17.33
C MET A 1 31.64 -73.80 -16.82
N VAL A 2 31.55 -73.94 -15.50
CA VAL A 2 30.72 -74.91 -14.80
C VAL A 2 29.26 -74.44 -14.73
N THR A 3 28.32 -75.24 -15.25
CA THR A 3 26.89 -75.10 -14.98
C THR A 3 26.33 -76.38 -14.39
N ARG A 4 26.00 -76.27 -13.08
CA ARG A 4 24.82 -76.79 -12.39
C ARG A 4 24.56 -78.31 -12.41
N SER A 5 24.99 -78.93 -11.31
CA SER A 5 24.32 -80.06 -10.65
C SER A 5 23.57 -79.50 -9.42
N SER A 6 22.47 -79.98 -8.86
CA SER A 6 21.35 -80.87 -9.20
C SER A 6 20.49 -80.93 -7.91
N TRP A 7 19.21 -81.35 -7.99
CA TRP A 7 18.33 -81.84 -6.88
C TRP A 7 17.80 -80.80 -5.88
N ALA A 8 16.62 -80.91 -5.24
CA ALA A 8 15.40 -81.71 -5.41
C ALA A 8 14.42 -81.28 -4.28
N LEU A 9 13.12 -81.32 -4.61
CA LEU A 9 11.96 -81.70 -3.77
C LEU A 9 11.55 -80.94 -2.48
N LEU A 10 10.27 -80.49 -2.53
CA LEU A 10 9.17 -80.66 -1.55
C LEU A 10 9.25 -80.05 -0.14
N ALA A 11 8.30 -79.15 0.16
CA ALA A 11 7.25 -79.39 1.16
C ALA A 11 6.22 -78.23 1.17
N ALA A 12 4.95 -78.58 0.96
CA ALA A 12 3.81 -77.73 1.32
C ALA A 12 3.52 -77.89 2.81
N VAL A 13 3.38 -76.78 3.54
CA VAL A 13 2.77 -76.75 4.87
C VAL A 13 1.81 -75.57 4.91
N ALA A 14 0.52 -75.88 4.93
CA ALA A 14 -0.52 -74.97 5.37
C ALA A 14 -0.61 -75.07 6.91
N VAL A 15 -0.48 -73.94 7.60
CA VAL A 15 -0.87 -73.81 9.02
C VAL A 15 -2.01 -72.79 9.10
N VAL A 16 -3.18 -73.31 9.45
CA VAL A 16 -4.28 -72.56 10.05
C VAL A 16 -3.90 -72.33 11.52
N ALA A 17 -3.98 -71.09 12.01
CA ALA A 17 -3.97 -70.79 13.43
C ALA A 17 -5.13 -69.84 13.75
N ALA A 18 -5.98 -70.31 14.66
CA ALA A 18 -7.19 -69.70 15.16
C ALA A 18 -6.91 -68.48 16.05
N GLY A 19 -7.91 -67.63 16.23
CA GLY A 19 -7.87 -66.54 17.19
C GLY A 19 -7.82 -67.02 18.63
N CYS A 20 -7.21 -66.19 19.48
CA CYS A 20 -7.62 -65.98 20.86
C CYS A 20 -7.21 -64.57 21.29
N THR A 21 -8.11 -63.96 22.03
CA THR A 21 -8.13 -62.65 22.64
C THR A 21 -6.94 -62.38 23.56
N THR A 22 -6.23 -61.26 23.36
CA THR A 22 -5.50 -60.56 24.41
C THR A 22 -5.77 -59.06 24.30
N THR A 23 -6.54 -58.55 25.26
CA THR A 23 -6.57 -57.14 25.64
C THR A 23 -5.27 -56.81 26.34
N GLU A 24 -4.34 -56.19 25.62
CA GLU A 24 -3.34 -55.29 26.20
C GLU A 24 -3.32 -53.99 25.41
N PRO A 25 -3.34 -52.83 26.10
CA PRO A 25 -3.30 -51.53 25.46
C PRO A 25 -1.88 -51.29 24.95
N ASP A 26 -1.70 -51.31 23.63
CA ASP A 26 -0.46 -50.86 23.01
C ASP A 26 -0.25 -49.38 23.37
N ARG A 27 0.64 -49.13 24.33
CA ARG A 27 1.20 -47.81 24.64
C ARG A 27 2.29 -47.47 23.62
N ALA A 28 1.90 -47.37 22.35
CA ALA A 28 2.71 -46.73 21.33
C ALA A 28 2.27 -45.27 21.21
N GLY A 29 2.85 -44.39 22.05
CA GLY A 29 2.61 -42.96 22.07
C GLY A 29 3.22 -42.19 20.89
N GLY A 30 3.02 -42.67 19.66
CA GLY A 30 3.18 -41.84 18.48
C GLY A 30 1.87 -41.10 18.25
N ARG A 31 1.83 -39.77 18.43
CA ARG A 31 0.72 -38.97 17.89
C ARG A 31 0.59 -39.36 16.42
N GLY A 32 -0.45 -40.10 16.06
CA GLY A 32 -0.72 -40.45 14.67
C GLY A 32 -0.68 -39.18 13.84
N LEU A 33 -0.01 -39.22 12.69
CA LEU A 33 0.06 -38.09 11.77
C LEU A 33 -1.37 -37.62 11.49
N GLN A 34 -1.74 -36.47 12.06
CA GLN A 34 -3.06 -35.89 11.88
C GLN A 34 -3.24 -35.63 10.39
N LYS A 35 -4.24 -36.26 9.76
CA LYS A 35 -4.53 -36.04 8.34
C LYS A 35 -4.89 -34.57 8.15
N VAL A 36 -4.04 -33.83 7.43
CA VAL A 36 -4.28 -32.42 7.08
C VAL A 36 -5.07 -32.38 5.78
N THR A 37 -6.23 -31.73 5.81
CA THR A 37 -6.99 -31.40 4.61
C THR A 37 -6.59 -30.00 4.16
N MET A 38 -6.06 -29.90 2.95
CA MET A 38 -5.71 -28.63 2.31
C MET A 38 -6.79 -28.25 1.32
N LEU A 39 -7.37 -27.06 1.47
CA LEU A 39 -8.28 -26.48 0.49
C LEU A 39 -7.53 -25.46 -0.35
N GLU A 40 -7.41 -25.76 -1.63
CA GLU A 40 -6.81 -24.88 -2.63
C GLU A 40 -7.80 -23.79 -3.07
N ILE A 41 -7.47 -22.54 -2.77
CA ILE A 41 -8.30 -21.37 -2.99
C ILE A 41 -7.65 -20.49 -4.07
N ALA A 42 -8.23 -20.44 -5.27
CA ALA A 42 -7.80 -19.51 -6.32
C ALA A 42 -8.03 -18.05 -5.90
N GLN A 43 -7.04 -17.19 -6.13
CA GLN A 43 -7.16 -15.75 -5.84
C GLN A 43 -6.36 -14.89 -6.82
N PRO A 44 -6.80 -13.66 -7.11
CA PRO A 44 -6.28 -12.87 -8.23
C PRO A 44 -4.96 -12.14 -7.93
N ASP A 45 -4.66 -11.89 -6.67
CA ASP A 45 -3.53 -11.09 -6.24
C ASP A 45 -2.29 -11.96 -5.95
N GLN A 46 -1.15 -11.30 -5.76
CA GLN A 46 0.13 -11.95 -5.48
C GLN A 46 0.27 -12.41 -4.02
N ALA A 47 -0.67 -11.99 -3.16
CA ALA A 47 -0.76 -12.40 -1.77
C ALA A 47 -2.20 -12.20 -1.30
N ALA A 48 -2.69 -13.12 -0.46
CA ALA A 48 -4.02 -13.03 0.10
C ALA A 48 -4.12 -11.82 1.04
N PRO A 49 -5.18 -10.98 0.97
CA PRO A 49 -5.31 -9.79 1.82
C PRO A 49 -5.62 -10.15 3.28
N ALA A 50 -5.42 -9.19 4.19
CA ALA A 50 -5.49 -9.43 5.64
C ALA A 50 -6.85 -10.01 6.10
N GLN A 51 -7.95 -9.61 5.47
CA GLN A 51 -9.30 -10.08 5.75
C GLN A 51 -9.41 -11.60 5.60
N VAL A 52 -8.97 -12.15 4.46
CA VAL A 52 -9.05 -13.61 4.21
C VAL A 52 -7.95 -14.38 4.93
N GLN A 53 -6.83 -13.73 5.26
CA GLN A 53 -5.81 -14.31 6.14
C GLN A 53 -6.33 -14.50 7.58
N ALA A 54 -7.09 -13.55 8.12
CA ALA A 54 -7.74 -13.69 9.43
C ALA A 54 -8.68 -14.91 9.46
N TYR A 55 -9.50 -15.07 8.42
CA TYR A 55 -10.33 -16.28 8.25
C TYR A 55 -9.49 -17.56 8.17
N ALA A 56 -8.42 -17.59 7.37
CA ALA A 56 -7.54 -18.75 7.27
C ALA A 56 -6.86 -19.11 8.60
N ALA A 57 -6.49 -18.10 9.40
CA ALA A 57 -5.91 -18.27 10.73
C ALA A 57 -6.92 -18.89 11.71
N GLU A 58 -8.18 -18.42 11.68
CA GLU A 58 -9.27 -19.00 12.47
C GLU A 58 -9.56 -20.45 12.07
N VAL A 59 -9.60 -20.76 10.77
CA VAL A 59 -9.78 -22.14 10.27
C VAL A 59 -8.65 -23.05 10.78
N ASN A 60 -7.39 -22.62 10.69
CA ASN A 60 -6.26 -23.40 11.18
C ASN A 60 -6.29 -23.57 12.71
N THR A 61 -6.67 -22.53 13.44
CA THR A 61 -6.73 -22.56 14.91
C THR A 61 -7.84 -23.47 15.42
N GLN A 62 -9.06 -23.28 14.92
CA GLN A 62 -10.25 -24.03 15.35
C GLN A 62 -10.21 -25.50 14.89
N SER A 63 -9.52 -25.80 13.77
CA SER A 63 -9.30 -27.19 13.33
C SER A 63 -8.10 -27.87 13.98
N HIS A 64 -7.36 -27.18 14.86
CA HIS A 64 -6.07 -27.63 15.39
C HIS A 64 -5.10 -28.09 14.27
N GLY A 65 -5.09 -27.36 13.16
CA GLY A 65 -4.26 -27.63 11.99
C GLY A 65 -4.71 -28.79 11.10
N SER A 66 -5.85 -29.43 11.36
CA SER A 66 -6.39 -30.48 10.46
C SER A 66 -7.03 -29.93 9.19
N LEU A 67 -7.35 -28.64 9.15
CA LEU A 67 -7.89 -27.96 7.96
C LEU A 67 -7.10 -26.68 7.72
N ARG A 68 -6.67 -26.48 6.48
CA ARG A 68 -5.89 -25.31 6.07
C ARG A 68 -6.36 -24.82 4.71
N LEU A 69 -6.29 -23.50 4.52
CA LEU A 69 -6.48 -22.85 3.23
C LEU A 69 -5.10 -22.58 2.62
N HIS A 70 -4.92 -22.99 1.38
CA HIS A 70 -3.75 -22.63 0.57
C HIS A 70 -4.21 -21.75 -0.58
N PHE A 71 -3.56 -20.61 -0.75
CA PHE A 71 -3.94 -19.62 -1.75
C PHE A 71 -3.11 -19.80 -3.01
N ASN A 72 -3.80 -19.98 -4.14
CA ASN A 72 -3.20 -20.03 -5.45
C ASN A 72 -3.22 -18.63 -6.05
N ASP A 73 -2.08 -17.95 -5.87
CA ASP A 73 -1.87 -16.55 -6.23
C ASP A 73 -1.84 -16.35 -7.75
N ALA A 74 -2.12 -15.11 -8.18
CA ALA A 74 -2.11 -14.68 -9.58
C ALA A 74 -3.04 -15.50 -10.49
N TRP A 75 -4.08 -16.12 -9.94
CA TRP A 75 -5.01 -16.95 -10.70
C TRP A 75 -5.76 -16.08 -11.71
N ARG A 76 -5.62 -16.42 -13.01
CA ARG A 76 -6.23 -15.67 -14.12
C ARG A 76 -5.89 -14.18 -14.14
N GLN A 77 -4.73 -13.80 -13.58
CA GLN A 77 -4.31 -12.41 -13.52
C GLN A 77 -4.27 -11.79 -14.93
N GLY A 78 -4.87 -10.61 -15.08
CA GLY A 78 -4.90 -9.87 -16.34
C GLY A 78 -6.11 -10.16 -17.24
N GLU A 79 -6.92 -11.18 -16.93
CA GLU A 79 -8.16 -11.44 -17.65
C GLU A 79 -9.26 -10.45 -17.21
N ILE A 80 -9.96 -9.80 -18.17
CA ILE A 80 -11.10 -8.91 -17.85
C ILE A 80 -12.20 -9.67 -17.08
N GLY A 81 -12.42 -10.94 -17.43
CA GLY A 81 -13.42 -11.80 -16.80
C GLY A 81 -12.86 -12.72 -15.72
N PHE A 82 -11.75 -12.36 -15.05
CA PHE A 82 -11.02 -13.28 -14.18
C PHE A 82 -11.91 -13.93 -13.10
N GLU A 83 -12.78 -13.19 -12.41
CA GLU A 83 -13.64 -13.75 -11.35
C GLU A 83 -14.72 -14.66 -11.92
N LYS A 84 -15.39 -14.24 -13.00
CA LYS A 84 -16.38 -15.09 -13.67
C LYS A 84 -15.75 -16.41 -14.12
N ASN A 85 -14.60 -16.33 -14.80
CA ASN A 85 -13.87 -17.51 -15.27
C ASN A 85 -13.38 -18.37 -14.10
N THR A 86 -13.01 -17.77 -12.96
CA THR A 86 -12.63 -18.48 -11.74
C THR A 86 -13.83 -19.21 -11.13
N LEU A 87 -14.99 -18.57 -11.04
CA LEU A 87 -16.25 -19.18 -10.59
C LEU A 87 -16.64 -20.37 -11.48
N GLU A 88 -16.46 -20.26 -12.80
CA GLU A 88 -16.66 -21.37 -13.73
C GLU A 88 -15.66 -22.52 -13.49
N ASP A 89 -14.40 -22.21 -13.16
CA ASP A 89 -13.39 -23.22 -12.83
C ASP A 89 -13.74 -23.95 -11.53
N VAL A 90 -14.22 -23.25 -10.49
CA VAL A 90 -14.69 -23.86 -9.24
C VAL A 90 -15.90 -24.75 -9.52
N THR A 91 -16.88 -24.25 -10.27
CA THR A 91 -18.10 -25.00 -10.63
C THR A 91 -17.76 -26.28 -11.40
N ARG A 92 -16.81 -26.21 -12.35
CA ARG A 92 -16.30 -27.36 -13.12
C ARG A 92 -15.26 -28.19 -12.36
N ARG A 93 -15.01 -27.90 -11.08
CA ARG A 93 -14.06 -28.59 -10.19
C ARG A 93 -12.61 -28.62 -10.74
N ARG A 94 -12.20 -27.61 -11.49
CA ARG A 94 -10.80 -27.40 -11.93
C ARG A 94 -9.93 -26.86 -10.80
N VAL A 95 -10.54 -26.12 -9.88
CA VAL A 95 -9.95 -25.71 -8.60
C VAL A 95 -10.99 -25.94 -7.49
N PRO A 96 -10.60 -26.36 -6.28
CA PRO A 96 -11.54 -26.68 -5.19
C PRO A 96 -12.36 -25.49 -4.69
N GLY A 97 -11.77 -24.30 -4.67
CA GLY A 97 -12.42 -23.08 -4.24
C GLY A 97 -11.76 -21.81 -4.76
N ALA A 98 -12.34 -20.67 -4.42
CA ALA A 98 -11.86 -19.35 -4.83
C ALA A 98 -12.21 -18.25 -3.83
N TRP A 99 -11.39 -17.20 -3.85
CA TRP A 99 -11.62 -15.92 -3.20
C TRP A 99 -11.99 -14.88 -4.27
N VAL A 100 -13.26 -14.47 -4.29
CA VAL A 100 -13.82 -13.60 -5.33
C VAL A 100 -14.76 -12.54 -4.73
N GLY A 101 -14.91 -11.40 -5.41
CA GLY A 101 -15.86 -10.37 -5.01
C GLY A 101 -17.29 -10.86 -5.15
N VAL A 102 -18.14 -10.57 -4.16
CA VAL A 102 -19.57 -10.94 -4.23
C VAL A 102 -20.27 -10.28 -5.42
N ARG A 103 -19.73 -9.14 -5.91
CA ARG A 103 -20.17 -8.47 -7.14
C ARG A 103 -20.05 -9.30 -8.41
N SER A 104 -19.23 -10.36 -8.41
CA SER A 104 -19.04 -11.20 -9.59
C SER A 104 -20.03 -12.37 -9.66
N LEU A 105 -20.81 -12.59 -8.59
CA LEU A 105 -21.74 -13.71 -8.49
C LEU A 105 -22.98 -13.53 -9.37
N ASP A 106 -23.40 -12.29 -9.64
CA ASP A 106 -24.51 -12.00 -10.56
C ASP A 106 -24.17 -12.43 -12.01
N LEU A 107 -22.90 -12.40 -12.41
CA LEU A 107 -22.41 -12.87 -13.71
C LEU A 107 -22.61 -14.37 -13.95
N ILE A 108 -22.90 -15.14 -12.89
CA ILE A 108 -23.26 -16.57 -12.94
C ILE A 108 -24.71 -16.82 -12.48
N GLY A 109 -25.53 -15.77 -12.41
CA GLY A 109 -26.96 -15.83 -12.11
C GLY A 109 -27.33 -15.81 -10.63
N VAL A 110 -26.40 -15.47 -9.72
CA VAL A 110 -26.66 -15.40 -8.28
C VAL A 110 -26.90 -13.94 -7.88
N THR A 111 -28.17 -13.57 -7.69
CA THR A 111 -28.58 -12.18 -7.42
C THR A 111 -28.69 -11.85 -5.93
N SER A 112 -28.60 -12.82 -5.03
CA SER A 112 -28.85 -12.64 -3.59
C SER A 112 -27.93 -11.64 -2.88
N PHE A 113 -26.79 -11.31 -3.49
CA PHE A 113 -25.84 -10.29 -2.98
C PHE A 113 -26.05 -8.90 -3.57
N GLN A 114 -26.90 -8.73 -4.58
CA GLN A 114 -27.14 -7.43 -5.20
C GLN A 114 -27.59 -6.35 -4.19
N PRO A 115 -28.45 -6.63 -3.20
CA PRO A 115 -28.81 -5.64 -2.18
C PRO A 115 -27.61 -5.10 -1.39
N LEU A 116 -26.60 -5.92 -1.09
CA LEU A 116 -25.38 -5.49 -0.38
C LEU A 116 -24.54 -4.51 -1.21
N LEU A 117 -24.67 -4.58 -2.54
CA LEU A 117 -23.94 -3.77 -3.51
C LEU A 117 -24.77 -2.59 -4.02
N ALA A 118 -26.00 -2.41 -3.55
CA ALA A 118 -26.86 -1.31 -3.96
C ALA A 118 -26.13 0.04 -3.74
N PRO A 119 -25.99 0.86 -4.80
CA PRO A 119 -25.10 2.02 -4.76
C PRO A 119 -25.51 3.02 -3.67
N LEU A 120 -24.54 3.43 -2.86
CA LEU A 120 -24.68 4.38 -1.73
C LEU A 120 -25.51 3.84 -0.54
N LEU A 121 -25.86 2.54 -0.51
CA LEU A 121 -26.58 1.94 0.60
C LEU A 121 -25.65 1.66 1.78
N VAL A 122 -24.61 0.85 1.54
CA VAL A 122 -23.56 0.55 2.51
C VAL A 122 -22.39 1.48 2.21
N ASP A 123 -22.51 2.71 2.70
CA ASP A 123 -21.61 3.83 2.40
C ASP A 123 -20.69 4.21 3.57
N SER A 124 -20.62 3.39 4.61
CA SER A 124 -19.69 3.57 5.74
C SER A 124 -19.33 2.22 6.38
N HIS A 125 -18.16 2.19 7.00
CA HIS A 125 -17.68 1.02 7.75
C HIS A 125 -18.57 0.70 8.94
N ASP A 126 -19.29 1.69 9.50
CA ASP A 126 -20.22 1.48 10.63
C ASP A 126 -21.50 0.76 10.16
N VAL A 127 -22.01 1.09 8.98
CA VAL A 127 -23.14 0.37 8.36
C VAL A 127 -22.69 -1.04 7.96
N GLN A 128 -21.49 -1.17 7.37
CA GLN A 128 -20.91 -2.47 7.05
C GLN A 128 -20.74 -3.34 8.31
N ASP A 129 -20.16 -2.80 9.39
CA ASP A 129 -20.00 -3.51 10.67
C ASP A 129 -21.36 -4.03 11.16
N ARG A 130 -22.38 -3.17 11.20
CA ARG A 130 -23.71 -3.59 11.63
C ARG A 130 -24.26 -4.77 10.82
N ILE A 131 -24.13 -4.73 9.50
CA ILE A 131 -24.64 -5.77 8.60
C ILE A 131 -23.87 -7.08 8.78
N PHE A 132 -22.55 -7.02 8.83
CA PHE A 132 -21.69 -8.22 8.94
C PHE A 132 -21.77 -8.85 10.33
N SER A 133 -21.85 -8.05 11.39
CA SER A 133 -22.00 -8.50 12.76
C SER A 133 -23.34 -9.19 13.03
N GLU A 134 -24.38 -8.92 12.23
CA GLU A 134 -25.66 -9.66 12.26
C GLU A 134 -25.62 -10.99 11.46
N GLY A 135 -24.53 -11.30 10.76
CA GLY A 135 -24.42 -12.51 9.95
C GLY A 135 -25.21 -12.47 8.63
N ILE A 136 -25.74 -11.32 8.23
CA ILE A 136 -26.58 -11.14 7.03
C ILE A 136 -25.89 -11.65 5.74
N PRO A 137 -24.59 -11.39 5.50
CA PRO A 137 -23.95 -11.88 4.28
C PRO A 137 -23.91 -13.41 4.17
N LEU A 138 -23.89 -14.14 5.31
CA LEU A 138 -24.01 -15.59 5.32
C LEU A 138 -25.45 -16.06 5.04
N GLU A 139 -26.47 -15.25 5.35
CA GLU A 139 -27.84 -15.53 4.92
C GLU A 139 -27.98 -15.36 3.40
N MET A 140 -27.41 -14.28 2.84
CA MET A 140 -27.37 -14.02 1.39
C MET A 140 -26.64 -15.12 0.62
N ALA A 141 -25.59 -15.70 1.23
CA ALA A 141 -24.82 -16.81 0.66
C ALA A 141 -25.67 -18.05 0.31
N ARG A 142 -26.85 -18.22 0.90
CA ARG A 142 -27.78 -19.31 0.52
C ARG A 142 -28.26 -19.22 -0.93
N GLY A 143 -28.18 -18.04 -1.56
CA GLY A 143 -28.46 -17.90 -3.00
C GLY A 143 -27.49 -18.66 -3.91
N LEU A 144 -26.38 -19.18 -3.37
CA LEU A 144 -25.47 -20.08 -4.11
C LEU A 144 -26.00 -21.52 -4.21
N GLU A 145 -27.01 -21.89 -3.42
CA GLU A 145 -27.63 -23.22 -3.48
C GLU A 145 -28.17 -23.49 -4.89
N GLY A 146 -27.83 -24.66 -5.45
CA GLY A 146 -28.21 -25.03 -6.82
C GLY A 146 -27.26 -24.51 -7.91
N HIS A 147 -26.28 -23.66 -7.58
CA HIS A 147 -25.23 -23.22 -8.52
C HIS A 147 -23.97 -24.09 -8.49
N GLY A 148 -23.96 -25.18 -7.72
CA GLY A 148 -22.80 -26.05 -7.55
C GLY A 148 -21.67 -25.44 -6.71
N LEU A 149 -21.99 -24.37 -5.96
CA LEU A 149 -21.08 -23.61 -5.12
C LEU A 149 -21.62 -23.53 -3.69
N VAL A 150 -20.70 -23.47 -2.72
CA VAL A 150 -21.00 -23.21 -1.32
C VAL A 150 -20.07 -22.11 -0.84
N SER A 151 -20.61 -20.99 -0.36
CA SER A 151 -19.79 -20.01 0.35
C SER A 151 -19.53 -20.50 1.76
N VAL A 152 -18.26 -20.48 2.14
CA VAL A 152 -17.81 -20.88 3.49
C VAL A 152 -17.42 -19.67 4.33
N ALA A 153 -17.25 -18.51 3.72
CA ALA A 153 -17.09 -17.23 4.39
C ALA A 153 -17.47 -16.09 3.44
N VAL A 154 -18.16 -15.07 3.96
CA VAL A 154 -18.31 -13.78 3.30
C VAL A 154 -17.71 -12.74 4.24
N LEU A 155 -16.72 -12.01 3.75
CA LEU A 155 -15.91 -11.11 4.55
C LEU A 155 -16.08 -9.66 4.07
N PRO A 156 -16.03 -8.69 5.00
CA PRO A 156 -16.13 -7.27 4.69
C PRO A 156 -14.91 -6.81 3.89
N GLY A 157 -15.03 -5.65 3.27
CA GLY A 157 -13.95 -5.07 2.47
C GLY A 157 -13.90 -3.54 2.53
N PRO A 158 -12.82 -2.94 2.03
CA PRO A 158 -12.68 -1.50 1.91
C PRO A 158 -13.79 -0.88 1.05
N MET A 159 -14.04 0.42 1.22
CA MET A 159 -15.06 1.12 0.45
C MET A 159 -14.60 1.32 -0.99
N ARG A 160 -15.48 1.00 -1.94
CA ARG A 160 -15.21 1.26 -3.35
C ARG A 160 -15.69 2.66 -3.72
N LYS A 161 -14.79 3.42 -4.36
CA LYS A 161 -14.93 4.85 -4.64
C LYS A 161 -14.69 5.13 -6.12
N VAL A 162 -15.03 6.35 -6.53
CA VAL A 162 -14.78 6.85 -7.88
C VAL A 162 -13.48 7.64 -7.92
N LEU A 163 -12.54 7.16 -8.73
CA LEU A 163 -11.29 7.81 -9.09
C LEU A 163 -11.44 8.55 -10.42
N GLY A 164 -11.50 9.87 -10.40
CA GLY A 164 -11.49 10.73 -11.57
C GLY A 164 -10.07 10.99 -12.09
N VAL A 165 -9.87 10.81 -13.40
CA VAL A 165 -8.58 11.00 -14.06
C VAL A 165 -8.19 12.48 -14.07
N ARG A 166 -9.03 13.31 -14.69
CA ARG A 166 -8.74 14.75 -14.90
C ARG A 166 -9.54 15.69 -14.01
N ARG A 167 -10.67 15.23 -13.46
CA ARG A 167 -11.61 16.02 -12.66
C ARG A 167 -12.30 15.14 -11.62
N PRO A 168 -12.82 15.70 -10.52
CA PRO A 168 -13.60 14.93 -9.57
C PRO A 168 -14.99 14.58 -10.10
N PHE A 169 -15.60 13.54 -9.51
CA PHE A 169 -16.93 13.05 -9.84
C PHE A 169 -17.81 13.11 -8.59
N ARG A 170 -18.48 14.23 -8.38
CA ARG A 170 -19.14 14.59 -7.12
C ARG A 170 -20.67 14.56 -7.22
N GLU A 171 -21.22 14.67 -8.42
CA GLU A 171 -22.65 14.76 -8.67
C GLU A 171 -23.04 14.14 -10.03
N PRO A 172 -24.32 13.88 -10.31
CA PRO A 172 -24.73 13.14 -11.51
C PRO A 172 -24.22 13.73 -12.83
N VAL A 173 -24.19 15.06 -12.98
CA VAL A 173 -23.71 15.70 -14.22
C VAL A 173 -22.24 15.41 -14.51
N ASP A 174 -21.44 15.07 -13.49
CA ASP A 174 -20.05 14.68 -13.70
C ASP A 174 -19.93 13.34 -14.41
N PHE A 175 -20.92 12.45 -14.30
CA PHE A 175 -20.91 11.12 -14.91
C PHE A 175 -21.49 11.10 -16.32
N TRP A 176 -22.28 12.12 -16.69
CA TRP A 176 -22.99 12.15 -17.96
C TRP A 176 -22.04 12.11 -19.16
N GLY A 177 -22.12 11.04 -19.94
CA GLY A 177 -21.27 10.80 -21.11
C GLY A 177 -19.82 10.49 -20.79
N ALA A 178 -19.46 10.26 -19.52
CA ALA A 178 -18.12 9.88 -19.11
C ALA A 178 -17.84 8.40 -19.39
N ASP A 179 -16.58 8.07 -19.69
CA ASP A 179 -16.12 6.69 -19.78
C ASP A 179 -15.64 6.21 -18.39
N LEU A 180 -16.46 5.37 -17.74
CA LEU A 180 -16.23 4.83 -16.40
C LEU A 180 -15.70 3.39 -16.47
N GLY A 181 -14.48 3.16 -16.00
CA GLY A 181 -13.96 1.82 -15.81
C GLY A 181 -14.61 1.11 -14.62
N VAL A 182 -14.94 -0.17 -14.77
CA VAL A 182 -15.48 -1.05 -13.73
C VAL A 182 -14.83 -2.43 -13.81
N GLN A 183 -14.80 -3.19 -12.71
CA GLN A 183 -14.29 -4.57 -12.72
C GLN A 183 -15.31 -5.63 -13.20
N GLY A 184 -16.53 -5.20 -13.55
CA GLY A 184 -17.62 -6.05 -14.01
C GLY A 184 -18.56 -6.51 -12.90
N GLY A 185 -19.76 -6.92 -13.32
CA GLY A 185 -20.89 -7.25 -12.45
C GLY A 185 -22.10 -6.42 -12.86
N ASP A 186 -23.30 -6.97 -12.71
CA ASP A 186 -24.52 -6.32 -13.17
C ASP A 186 -24.78 -5.02 -12.40
N ILE A 187 -24.49 -4.99 -11.09
CA ILE A 187 -24.69 -3.78 -10.26
C ILE A 187 -23.74 -2.63 -10.60
N PRO A 188 -22.41 -2.81 -10.70
CA PRO A 188 -21.52 -1.75 -11.18
C PRO A 188 -21.92 -1.18 -12.55
N GLU A 189 -22.37 -2.05 -13.46
CA GLU A 189 -22.76 -1.66 -14.83
C GLU A 189 -24.09 -0.91 -14.85
N ALA A 190 -25.10 -1.38 -14.11
CA ALA A 190 -26.37 -0.69 -13.93
C ALA A 190 -26.16 0.67 -13.25
N THR A 191 -25.26 0.76 -12.27
CA THR A 191 -24.90 2.02 -11.61
C THR A 191 -24.29 3.02 -12.59
N ALA A 192 -23.32 2.59 -13.40
CA ALA A 192 -22.71 3.45 -14.42
C ALA A 192 -23.77 3.99 -15.39
N LYS A 193 -24.65 3.11 -15.88
CA LYS A 193 -25.74 3.47 -16.79
C LYS A 193 -26.75 4.43 -16.14
N ALA A 194 -27.14 4.19 -14.89
CA ALA A 194 -28.07 5.05 -14.15
C ALA A 194 -27.49 6.46 -13.93
N LEU A 195 -26.17 6.57 -13.77
CA LEU A 195 -25.44 7.84 -13.69
C LEU A 195 -25.23 8.50 -15.07
N GLY A 196 -25.63 7.86 -16.17
CA GLY A 196 -25.46 8.38 -17.53
C GLY A 196 -24.05 8.20 -18.10
N ALA A 197 -23.20 7.37 -17.49
CA ALA A 197 -21.87 7.04 -17.97
C ALA A 197 -21.90 5.83 -18.92
N THR A 198 -20.92 5.77 -19.82
CA THR A 198 -20.58 4.54 -20.54
C THR A 198 -19.61 3.75 -19.66
N PHE A 199 -19.80 2.44 -19.51
CA PHE A 199 -18.87 1.63 -18.74
C PHE A 199 -17.90 0.85 -19.63
N THR A 200 -16.67 0.67 -19.14
CA THR A 200 -15.70 -0.26 -19.73
C THR A 200 -15.28 -1.27 -18.67
N ARG A 201 -15.44 -2.58 -18.97
CA ARG A 201 -14.96 -3.64 -18.09
C ARG A 201 -13.44 -3.75 -18.17
N MET A 202 -12.78 -3.81 -17.03
CA MET A 202 -11.32 -3.98 -16.94
C MET A 202 -10.87 -4.67 -15.66
N THR A 203 -9.77 -5.41 -15.76
CA THR A 203 -9.05 -5.92 -14.59
C THR A 203 -8.29 -4.79 -13.89
N SER A 204 -7.93 -4.98 -12.61
CA SER A 204 -6.97 -4.09 -11.94
C SER A 204 -5.57 -4.23 -12.57
N GLY A 205 -4.78 -3.15 -12.51
CA GLY A 205 -3.40 -3.10 -13.00
C GLY A 205 -3.24 -2.76 -14.49
N VAL A 206 -4.31 -2.44 -15.22
CA VAL A 206 -4.24 -1.90 -16.59
C VAL A 206 -4.31 -0.37 -16.56
N THR A 207 -3.70 0.31 -17.54
CA THR A 207 -3.72 1.78 -17.66
C THR A 207 -5.14 2.35 -17.71
N LEU A 208 -5.31 3.57 -17.21
CA LEU A 208 -6.55 4.35 -17.29
C LEU A 208 -6.65 5.17 -18.59
N ALA A 209 -5.74 4.95 -19.54
CA ALA A 209 -5.74 5.65 -20.81
C ALA A 209 -7.10 5.53 -21.52
N GLY A 210 -7.70 6.67 -21.85
CA GLY A 210 -9.00 6.74 -22.52
C GLY A 210 -10.21 6.72 -21.59
N LEU A 211 -10.02 6.59 -20.27
CA LEU A 211 -11.11 6.67 -19.29
C LEU A 211 -11.17 8.06 -18.66
N ASP A 212 -12.36 8.45 -18.22
CA ASP A 212 -12.55 9.65 -17.42
C ASP A 212 -12.56 9.34 -15.92
N ALA A 213 -13.04 8.15 -15.56
CA ALA A 213 -13.10 7.68 -14.19
C ALA A 213 -12.89 6.16 -14.08
N TYR A 214 -12.52 5.72 -12.88
CA TYR A 214 -12.42 4.31 -12.52
C TYR A 214 -13.05 4.07 -11.15
N GLU A 215 -13.87 3.04 -11.05
CA GLU A 215 -14.47 2.60 -9.79
C GLU A 215 -13.60 1.52 -9.14
N GLN A 216 -13.09 1.78 -7.92
CA GLN A 216 -12.14 0.90 -7.26
C GLN A 216 -12.01 1.16 -5.75
N GLN A 217 -11.58 0.16 -4.96
CA GLN A 217 -11.15 0.40 -3.57
C GLN A 217 -9.84 1.19 -3.49
N VAL A 218 -9.67 1.97 -2.42
CA VAL A 218 -8.59 2.95 -2.30
C VAL A 218 -7.20 2.32 -2.26
N ASP A 219 -7.02 1.17 -1.62
CA ASP A 219 -5.73 0.49 -1.61
C ASP A 219 -5.32 -0.04 -2.98
N SER A 220 -6.27 -0.56 -3.77
CA SER A 220 -5.98 -0.96 -5.15
C SER A 220 -5.60 0.25 -6.02
N ILE A 221 -6.18 1.42 -5.78
CA ILE A 221 -5.76 2.69 -6.42
C ILE A 221 -4.28 2.99 -6.11
N PHE A 222 -3.87 2.85 -4.85
CA PHE A 222 -2.48 3.06 -4.46
C PHE A 222 -1.53 1.95 -4.97
N GLY A 223 -1.83 0.69 -4.64
CA GLY A 223 -0.98 -0.48 -4.90
C GLY A 223 -0.79 -0.80 -6.38
N ARG A 224 -1.70 -0.34 -7.25
CA ARG A 224 -1.58 -0.43 -8.72
C ARG A 224 -1.06 0.88 -9.35
N PHE A 225 -0.64 1.85 -8.55
CA PHE A 225 -0.06 3.13 -8.96
C PHE A 225 -0.98 4.04 -9.79
N TYR A 226 -2.30 3.87 -9.65
CA TYR A 226 -3.27 4.69 -10.37
C TYR A 226 -3.23 6.17 -10.00
N GLY A 227 -2.72 6.51 -8.80
CA GLY A 227 -2.47 7.90 -8.39
C GLY A 227 -1.48 8.66 -9.27
N LEU A 228 -0.74 7.99 -10.16
CA LEU A 228 0.12 8.64 -11.16
C LEU A 228 -0.67 9.14 -12.37
N GLU A 229 -1.71 8.41 -12.78
CA GLU A 229 -2.54 8.70 -13.96
C GLU A 229 -3.79 9.52 -13.61
N ALA A 230 -4.33 9.34 -12.40
CA ALA A 230 -5.56 9.96 -11.93
C ALA A 230 -5.37 10.72 -10.62
N LYS A 231 -6.09 11.84 -10.46
CA LYS A 231 -5.78 12.84 -9.42
C LYS A 231 -6.92 13.17 -8.47
N TYR A 232 -8.08 12.55 -8.60
CA TYR A 232 -9.24 12.90 -7.78
C TYR A 232 -9.96 11.65 -7.29
N VAL A 233 -10.07 11.45 -5.98
CA VAL A 233 -10.96 10.44 -5.38
C VAL A 233 -12.06 11.17 -4.65
N THR A 234 -13.32 10.98 -5.01
CA THR A 234 -14.41 11.68 -4.30
C THR A 234 -14.54 11.13 -2.88
N ALA A 235 -14.37 12.00 -1.89
CA ALA A 235 -14.06 11.62 -0.50
C ALA A 235 -15.17 10.83 0.20
N ASN A 236 -16.43 11.21 0.00
CA ASN A 236 -17.63 10.69 0.68
C ASN A 236 -18.65 10.08 -0.28
N VAL A 237 -18.24 9.74 -1.51
CA VAL A 237 -19.04 8.93 -2.44
C VAL A 237 -18.51 7.50 -2.35
N ASN A 238 -19.08 6.75 -1.41
CA ASN A 238 -18.81 5.32 -1.20
C ASN A 238 -19.92 4.54 -1.87
N LEU A 239 -19.60 3.83 -2.95
CA LEU A 239 -20.60 3.15 -3.75
C LEU A 239 -21.10 1.89 -3.06
N TRP A 240 -20.19 1.03 -2.61
CA TRP A 240 -20.45 -0.19 -1.86
C TRP A 240 -19.14 -0.73 -1.24
N PRO A 241 -19.21 -1.64 -0.26
CA PRO A 241 -18.02 -2.34 0.23
C PRO A 241 -17.47 -3.31 -0.83
N ALA A 242 -16.15 -3.46 -0.88
CA ALA A 242 -15.48 -4.52 -1.64
C ALA A 242 -15.62 -5.89 -0.94
N ALA A 243 -16.85 -6.27 -0.58
CA ALA A 243 -17.11 -7.54 0.08
C ALA A 243 -16.74 -8.72 -0.83
N MET A 244 -16.11 -9.73 -0.23
CA MET A 244 -15.57 -10.88 -0.95
C MET A 244 -15.96 -12.18 -0.23
N THR A 245 -16.00 -13.27 -0.98
CA THR A 245 -16.41 -14.58 -0.47
C THR A 245 -15.37 -15.63 -0.77
N VAL A 246 -15.16 -16.54 0.19
CA VAL A 246 -14.51 -17.83 -0.07
C VAL A 246 -15.60 -18.80 -0.48
N VAL A 247 -15.57 -19.22 -1.75
CA VAL A 247 -16.49 -20.22 -2.30
C VAL A 247 -15.77 -21.54 -2.53
N LEU A 248 -16.44 -22.65 -2.27
CA LEU A 248 -15.98 -23.99 -2.60
C LEU A 248 -16.92 -24.62 -3.62
N ASN A 249 -16.39 -25.53 -4.43
CA ASN A 249 -17.23 -26.46 -5.19
C ASN A 249 -18.09 -27.29 -4.22
N GLU A 250 -19.38 -27.45 -4.54
CA GLU A 250 -20.33 -28.14 -3.67
C GLU A 250 -19.93 -29.59 -3.37
N ALA A 251 -19.41 -30.34 -4.35
CA ALA A 251 -18.97 -31.72 -4.13
C ALA A 251 -17.75 -31.76 -3.21
N VAL A 252 -16.80 -30.83 -3.38
CA VAL A 252 -15.64 -30.70 -2.49
C VAL A 252 -16.09 -30.38 -1.05
N TYR A 253 -17.04 -29.46 -0.87
CA TYR A 253 -17.58 -29.15 0.45
C TYR A 253 -18.27 -30.35 1.11
N ARG A 254 -18.96 -31.19 0.32
CA ARG A 254 -19.60 -32.43 0.80
C ARG A 254 -18.60 -33.52 1.17
N GLU A 255 -17.41 -33.54 0.56
CA GLU A 255 -16.31 -34.46 0.90
C GLU A 255 -15.67 -34.14 2.26
N LEU A 256 -15.85 -32.93 2.78
CA LEU A 256 -15.41 -32.57 4.14
C LEU A 256 -16.17 -33.34 5.21
N THR A 257 -15.58 -33.48 6.39
CA THR A 257 -16.31 -34.00 7.56
C THR A 257 -17.27 -32.94 8.12
N ASP A 258 -18.28 -33.36 8.88
CA ASP A 258 -19.17 -32.42 9.59
C ASP A 258 -18.39 -31.46 10.49
N ALA A 259 -17.36 -31.97 11.18
CA ALA A 259 -16.48 -31.15 12.02
C ALA A 259 -15.71 -30.11 11.21
N GLN A 260 -15.23 -30.45 10.01
CA GLN A 260 -14.52 -29.51 9.14
C GLN A 260 -15.46 -28.44 8.57
N ARG A 261 -16.67 -28.83 8.16
CA ARG A 261 -17.70 -27.88 7.71
C ARG A 261 -18.09 -26.90 8.82
N GLU A 262 -18.24 -27.43 10.04
CA GLU A 262 -18.55 -26.60 11.21
C GLU A 262 -17.41 -25.61 11.50
N VAL A 263 -16.16 -26.07 11.47
CA VAL A 263 -14.99 -25.17 11.64
C VAL A 263 -14.98 -24.04 10.60
N LEU A 264 -15.23 -24.34 9.32
CA LEU A 264 -15.30 -23.30 8.29
C LEU A 264 -16.38 -22.26 8.63
N ARG A 265 -17.57 -22.72 9.01
CA ARG A 265 -18.71 -21.85 9.36
C ARG A 265 -18.43 -20.99 10.60
N THR A 266 -17.87 -21.57 11.66
CA THR A 266 -17.58 -20.85 12.90
C THR A 266 -16.42 -19.88 12.72
N ALA A 267 -15.36 -20.29 12.02
CA ALA A 267 -14.23 -19.42 11.69
C ALA A 267 -14.64 -18.19 10.88
N ALA A 268 -15.61 -18.34 9.96
CA ALA A 268 -16.12 -17.21 9.18
C ALA A 268 -16.76 -16.14 10.06
N THR A 269 -17.47 -16.55 11.11
CA THR A 269 -18.09 -15.61 12.08
C THR A 269 -17.05 -15.00 13.01
N THR A 270 -16.11 -15.82 13.52
CA THR A 270 -15.05 -15.36 14.43
C THR A 270 -14.12 -14.34 13.77
N ALA A 271 -13.86 -14.46 12.47
CA ALA A 271 -12.95 -13.58 11.74
C ALA A 271 -13.54 -12.19 11.41
N ILE A 272 -14.85 -11.97 11.55
CA ILE A 272 -15.51 -10.72 11.13
C ILE A 272 -14.91 -9.46 11.80
N PRO A 273 -14.70 -9.40 13.14
CA PRO A 273 -14.15 -8.20 13.77
C PRO A 273 -12.75 -7.83 13.25
N GLU A 274 -11.87 -8.81 13.06
CA GLU A 274 -10.52 -8.59 12.52
C GLU A 274 -10.58 -8.18 11.04
N ALA A 275 -11.46 -8.79 10.25
CA ALA A 275 -11.63 -8.42 8.85
C ALA A 275 -12.19 -7.00 8.66
N LEU A 276 -13.09 -6.54 9.55
CA LEU A 276 -13.59 -5.16 9.57
C LEU A 276 -12.47 -4.16 9.91
N ASP A 277 -11.66 -4.46 10.92
CA ASP A 277 -10.53 -3.62 11.32
C ASP A 277 -9.48 -3.53 10.21
N ALA A 278 -9.17 -4.67 9.56
CA ALA A 278 -8.30 -4.73 8.41
C ALA A 278 -8.80 -3.86 7.25
N ALA A 279 -10.09 -3.94 6.90
CA ALA A 279 -10.69 -3.13 5.85
C ALA A 279 -10.64 -1.61 6.15
N ARG A 280 -10.91 -1.22 7.39
CA ARG A 280 -10.82 0.19 7.82
C ARG A 280 -9.37 0.69 7.79
N THR A 281 -8.44 -0.12 8.25
CA THR A 281 -6.99 0.19 8.25
C THR A 281 -6.45 0.34 6.83
N GLU A 282 -6.89 -0.52 5.90
CA GLU A 282 -6.55 -0.48 4.48
C GLU A 282 -6.98 0.86 3.86
N ASP A 283 -8.24 1.28 4.05
CA ASP A 283 -8.74 2.57 3.55
C ASP A 283 -7.95 3.74 4.14
N VAL A 284 -7.76 3.80 5.46
CA VAL A 284 -7.03 4.89 6.13
C VAL A 284 -5.59 4.99 5.62
N SER A 285 -4.89 3.85 5.52
CA SER A 285 -3.51 3.79 5.04
C SER A 285 -3.39 4.23 3.59
N ALA A 286 -4.28 3.75 2.72
CA ALA A 286 -4.26 4.05 1.30
C ALA A 286 -4.60 5.51 1.01
N VAL A 287 -5.59 6.09 1.70
CA VAL A 287 -5.91 7.53 1.61
C VAL A 287 -4.68 8.37 1.92
N ALA A 288 -3.99 8.10 3.04
CA ALA A 288 -2.80 8.85 3.42
C ALA A 288 -1.68 8.78 2.36
N LYS A 289 -1.45 7.59 1.79
CA LYS A 289 -0.44 7.39 0.74
C LYS A 289 -0.81 8.11 -0.57
N LEU A 290 -2.07 8.06 -0.98
CA LEU A 290 -2.56 8.75 -2.18
C LEU A 290 -2.49 10.27 -2.04
N CYS A 291 -2.79 10.81 -0.86
CA CYS A 291 -2.58 12.22 -0.57
C CYS A 291 -1.10 12.62 -0.73
N GLY A 292 -0.17 11.77 -0.29
CA GLY A 292 1.27 11.93 -0.54
C GLY A 292 1.67 11.89 -2.03
N GLN A 293 0.86 11.28 -2.89
CA GLN A 293 1.03 11.27 -4.35
C GLN A 293 0.33 12.45 -5.06
N GLY A 294 -0.22 13.41 -4.30
CA GLY A 294 -0.94 14.55 -4.82
C GLY A 294 -2.33 14.23 -5.35
N VAL A 295 -2.91 13.08 -4.97
CA VAL A 295 -4.32 12.77 -5.26
C VAL A 295 -5.20 13.57 -4.30
N ALA A 296 -6.14 14.34 -4.84
CA ALA A 296 -7.07 15.15 -4.09
C ALA A 296 -8.31 14.34 -3.67
N PHE A 297 -8.83 14.64 -2.48
CA PHE A 297 -10.04 14.03 -1.93
C PHE A 297 -11.17 15.06 -1.75
N PRO A 298 -11.77 15.59 -2.84
CA PRO A 298 -12.89 16.52 -2.71
C PRO A 298 -14.15 15.79 -2.24
N ALA A 299 -14.87 16.38 -1.29
CA ALA A 299 -16.13 15.85 -0.78
C ALA A 299 -17.33 16.38 -1.57
N SER A 300 -18.34 15.56 -1.81
CA SER A 300 -19.66 16.00 -2.25
C SER A 300 -20.44 16.64 -1.10
N SER A 301 -21.26 17.66 -1.40
CA SER A 301 -22.22 18.20 -0.44
C SER A 301 -23.41 17.26 -0.23
N ASP A 302 -24.21 17.48 0.81
CA ASP A 302 -25.43 16.69 1.06
C ASP A 302 -26.41 16.76 -0.12
N LEU A 303 -26.51 17.92 -0.78
CA LEU A 303 -27.34 18.07 -1.99
C LEU A 303 -26.81 17.23 -3.15
N GLN A 304 -25.49 17.20 -3.35
CA GLN A 304 -24.87 16.38 -4.39
C GLN A 304 -25.05 14.89 -4.10
N LEU A 305 -24.89 14.46 -2.84
CA LEU A 305 -25.16 13.09 -2.41
C LEU A 305 -26.63 12.70 -2.61
N ALA A 306 -27.57 13.59 -2.26
CA ALA A 306 -28.99 13.36 -2.50
C ALA A 306 -29.31 13.24 -4.01
N ALA A 307 -28.66 14.05 -4.84
CA ALA A 307 -28.80 13.97 -6.30
C ALA A 307 -28.25 12.65 -6.85
N LEU A 308 -27.10 12.17 -6.36
CA LEU A 308 -26.55 10.87 -6.72
C LEU A 308 -27.49 9.72 -6.32
N ARG A 309 -28.01 9.72 -5.08
CA ARG A 309 -28.99 8.72 -4.62
C ARG A 309 -30.21 8.67 -5.52
N LYS A 310 -30.74 9.83 -5.92
CA LYS A 310 -31.85 9.91 -6.86
C LYS A 310 -31.50 9.37 -8.25
N ALA A 311 -30.29 9.67 -8.74
CA ALA A 311 -29.85 9.21 -10.06
C ALA A 311 -29.69 7.69 -10.13
N VAL A 312 -29.26 7.04 -9.05
CA VAL A 312 -29.10 5.57 -8.98
C VAL A 312 -30.35 4.81 -8.54
N GLN A 313 -31.47 5.50 -8.26
CA GLN A 313 -32.73 4.87 -7.90
C GLN A 313 -33.18 3.75 -8.86
N PRO A 314 -33.01 3.86 -10.20
CA PRO A 314 -33.35 2.77 -11.12
C PRO A 314 -32.64 1.44 -10.80
N VAL A 315 -31.44 1.47 -10.21
CA VAL A 315 -30.71 0.26 -9.79
C VAL A 315 -31.43 -0.42 -8.62
N TYR A 316 -31.94 0.35 -7.65
CA TYR A 316 -32.74 -0.20 -6.54
C TYR A 316 -34.04 -0.82 -7.05
N ASP A 317 -34.69 -0.14 -8.01
CA ASP A 317 -35.92 -0.62 -8.63
C ASP A 317 -35.67 -1.94 -9.40
N GLU A 318 -34.54 -2.05 -10.11
CA GLU A 318 -34.11 -3.28 -10.79
C GLU A 318 -33.83 -4.43 -9.80
N ILE A 319 -33.12 -4.16 -8.69
CA ILE A 319 -32.86 -5.16 -7.63
C ILE A 319 -34.18 -5.66 -7.03
N ALA A 320 -35.08 -4.74 -6.67
CA ALA A 320 -36.37 -5.08 -6.05
C ALA A 320 -37.30 -5.83 -7.01
N ALA A 321 -37.23 -5.55 -8.31
CA ALA A 321 -38.02 -6.23 -9.34
C ALA A 321 -37.48 -7.63 -9.68
N GLY A 322 -36.17 -7.88 -9.46
CA GLY A 322 -35.52 -9.15 -9.81
C GLY A 322 -36.07 -10.35 -9.05
N ASP A 323 -36.14 -10.27 -7.71
CA ASP A 323 -36.79 -11.30 -6.89
C ASP A 323 -37.29 -10.73 -5.53
N PRO A 324 -38.35 -11.32 -4.93
CA PRO A 324 -38.90 -10.83 -3.66
C PRO A 324 -37.94 -10.92 -2.46
N GLY A 325 -36.99 -11.85 -2.48
CA GLY A 325 -35.98 -11.99 -1.43
C GLY A 325 -35.00 -10.83 -1.45
N SER A 326 -34.56 -10.42 -2.64
CA SER A 326 -33.72 -9.24 -2.84
C SER A 326 -34.43 -7.95 -2.42
N ALA A 327 -35.72 -7.79 -2.74
CA ALA A 327 -36.51 -6.64 -2.28
C ALA A 327 -36.60 -6.56 -0.75
N GLY A 328 -36.96 -7.66 -0.08
CA GLY A 328 -37.04 -7.69 1.38
C GLY A 328 -35.68 -7.49 2.06
N MET A 329 -34.60 -7.98 1.45
CA MET A 329 -33.25 -7.75 1.94
C MET A 329 -32.82 -6.29 1.77
N LEU A 330 -33.15 -5.66 0.64
CA LEU A 330 -32.89 -4.25 0.39
C LEU A 330 -33.54 -3.35 1.44
N ASP A 331 -34.81 -3.61 1.77
CA ASP A 331 -35.54 -2.91 2.84
C ASP A 331 -34.87 -3.13 4.21
N ARG A 332 -34.46 -4.36 4.52
CA ARG A 332 -33.75 -4.67 5.78
C ARG A 332 -32.45 -3.89 5.89
N LEU A 333 -31.63 -3.87 4.84
CA LEU A 333 -30.37 -3.13 4.84
C LEU A 333 -30.59 -1.62 4.95
N ALA A 334 -31.61 -1.07 4.29
CA ALA A 334 -31.98 0.34 4.40
C ALA A 334 -32.41 0.71 5.82
N ASN A 335 -33.19 -0.14 6.49
CA ASN A 335 -33.57 0.04 7.89
C ASN A 335 -32.36 -0.01 8.82
N LEU A 336 -31.45 -0.97 8.64
CA LEU A 336 -30.21 -1.04 9.43
C LEU A 336 -29.34 0.20 9.24
N LYS A 337 -29.21 0.70 8.01
CA LYS A 337 -28.50 1.97 7.74
C LYS A 337 -29.14 3.13 8.50
N ALA A 338 -30.47 3.21 8.49
CA ALA A 338 -31.22 4.25 9.21
C ALA A 338 -31.01 4.16 10.74
N ASP A 339 -30.99 2.94 11.29
CA ASP A 339 -30.77 2.69 12.72
C ASP A 339 -29.35 3.04 13.18
N VAL A 340 -28.33 2.78 12.34
CA VAL A 340 -26.95 3.20 12.61
C VAL A 340 -26.82 4.72 12.65
N ALA A 341 -27.64 5.44 11.86
CA ALA A 341 -27.71 6.90 11.80
C ALA A 341 -26.35 7.60 11.54
N ALA A 342 -25.39 6.89 10.93
CA ALA A 342 -24.12 7.44 10.50
C ALA A 342 -24.20 8.00 9.07
N GLY A 343 -23.50 9.11 8.83
CA GLY A 343 -23.28 9.60 7.46
C GLY A 343 -22.32 8.70 6.68
N PRO A 344 -22.16 8.93 5.36
CA PRO A 344 -21.14 8.24 4.59
C PRO A 344 -19.75 8.54 5.12
N ASP A 345 -18.86 7.56 5.08
CA ASP A 345 -17.47 7.74 5.49
C ASP A 345 -16.79 8.81 4.63
N LEU A 346 -16.16 9.79 5.29
CA LEU A 346 -15.43 10.86 4.66
C LEU A 346 -13.92 10.57 4.66
N SER A 347 -13.38 10.20 3.51
CA SER A 347 -11.92 10.09 3.34
C SER A 347 -11.31 11.48 3.22
N ALA A 348 -10.57 11.91 4.24
CA ALA A 348 -9.84 13.17 4.20
C ALA A 348 -8.34 12.88 4.11
N CYS A 349 -7.63 13.70 3.33
CA CYS A 349 -6.20 13.77 3.49
C CYS A 349 -5.89 14.16 4.93
N PRO A 350 -4.96 13.47 5.62
CA PRO A 350 -4.59 13.81 6.97
C PRO A 350 -4.27 15.30 7.04
N THR A 351 -5.18 16.05 7.67
CA THR A 351 -4.91 17.45 7.96
C THR A 351 -3.80 17.43 9.00
N PRO A 352 -2.75 18.26 8.87
CA PRO A 352 -1.75 18.33 9.92
C PRO A 352 -2.46 18.61 11.26
N ALA A 353 -2.49 17.64 12.18
CA ALA A 353 -3.15 17.81 13.46
C ALA A 353 -2.39 18.85 14.29
N ALA A 354 -3.07 19.91 14.73
CA ALA A 354 -2.48 20.91 15.61
C ALA A 354 -2.40 20.32 17.03
N GLY A 355 -1.19 20.17 17.56
CA GLY A 355 -0.98 19.93 18.99
C GLY A 355 -0.93 18.48 19.47
N SER A 356 0.06 17.71 19.02
CA SER A 356 0.71 16.66 19.82
C SER A 356 2.03 16.28 19.13
N GLY A 357 3.16 16.75 19.66
CA GLY A 357 4.51 16.31 19.28
C GLY A 357 4.85 16.29 17.78
N ARG A 358 4.56 17.37 17.03
CA ARG A 358 5.06 17.54 15.66
C ARG A 358 6.57 17.79 15.67
N GLY A 359 7.35 16.73 15.64
CA GLY A 359 8.74 16.76 15.20
C GLY A 359 9.03 15.48 14.43
N SER A 360 9.95 15.49 13.46
CA SER A 360 10.56 14.30 12.84
C SER A 360 11.09 13.32 13.91
N PHE A 361 11.36 12.05 13.57
CA PHE A 361 12.05 11.17 14.52
C PHE A 361 13.38 11.87 14.79
N PRO A 362 13.67 12.24 16.05
CA PRO A 362 14.54 13.37 16.31
C PRO A 362 15.93 13.03 15.80
N GLU A 363 16.36 13.69 14.75
CA GLU A 363 17.66 13.43 14.14
C GLU A 363 18.77 13.99 15.04
N GLY A 364 19.89 13.28 15.08
CA GLY A 364 21.02 13.65 15.91
C GLY A 364 21.82 12.47 16.40
N THR A 365 22.84 12.77 17.20
CA THR A 365 23.64 11.77 17.91
C THR A 365 23.20 11.71 19.36
N TYR A 366 22.87 10.51 19.80
CA TYR A 366 22.47 10.19 21.15
C TYR A 366 23.47 9.24 21.80
N GLU A 367 23.56 9.30 23.11
CA GLU A 367 24.42 8.42 23.90
C GLU A 367 23.60 7.75 25.01
N MET A 368 23.97 6.51 25.32
CA MET A 368 23.37 5.73 26.39
C MET A 368 24.45 4.86 27.06
N VAL A 369 24.34 4.65 28.37
CA VAL A 369 25.22 3.76 29.14
C VAL A 369 24.41 2.69 29.85
N LEU A 370 24.73 1.43 29.55
CA LEU A 370 24.02 0.28 30.10
C LEU A 370 24.95 -0.59 30.95
N ASP A 371 24.45 -1.09 32.07
CA ASP A 371 25.12 -2.13 32.85
C ASP A 371 24.98 -3.46 32.11
N ASN A 372 26.09 -4.16 31.92
CA ASN A 372 26.10 -5.38 31.10
C ASN A 372 25.15 -6.44 31.68
N ASP A 373 24.94 -6.45 33.00
CA ASP A 373 24.03 -7.36 33.70
C ASP A 373 22.60 -7.33 33.16
N ALA A 374 22.13 -6.19 32.63
CA ALA A 374 20.81 -6.07 32.03
C ALA A 374 20.63 -6.98 30.80
N ARG A 375 21.70 -7.22 30.04
CA ARG A 375 21.67 -8.11 28.86
C ARG A 375 21.89 -9.58 29.20
N TRP A 376 22.53 -9.86 30.33
CA TRP A 376 22.76 -11.22 30.81
C TRP A 376 21.47 -11.93 31.28
N GLN A 377 20.39 -11.18 31.47
CA GLN A 377 19.06 -11.70 31.79
C GLN A 377 18.31 -12.26 30.55
N CYS A 378 18.82 -12.03 29.33
CA CYS A 378 18.20 -12.52 28.10
C CYS A 378 18.56 -13.98 27.78
N PRO A 379 17.58 -14.90 27.64
CA PRO A 379 17.83 -16.29 27.28
C PRO A 379 18.33 -16.43 25.82
N GLY A 380 19.37 -17.24 25.59
CA GLY A 380 19.78 -17.67 24.25
C GLY A 380 20.48 -16.63 23.36
N GLY A 381 20.73 -15.41 23.84
CA GLY A 381 21.45 -14.37 23.09
C GLY A 381 22.98 -14.45 23.23
N PRO A 382 23.75 -13.83 22.31
CA PRO A 382 25.20 -13.73 22.44
C PRO A 382 25.56 -12.93 23.71
N ARG A 383 26.33 -13.56 24.60
CA ARG A 383 26.85 -12.92 25.81
C ARG A 383 27.84 -11.83 25.41
N GLN A 384 27.52 -10.58 25.68
CA GLN A 384 28.36 -9.43 25.37
C GLN A 384 28.63 -8.61 26.62
N GLY A 385 29.90 -8.27 26.82
CA GLY A 385 30.37 -7.55 28.01
C GLY A 385 30.47 -8.43 29.25
N THR A 386 31.30 -7.99 30.18
CA THR A 386 31.54 -8.67 31.46
C THR A 386 30.46 -8.25 32.48
N PRO A 387 29.78 -9.19 33.18
CA PRO A 387 28.88 -8.88 34.29
C PRO A 387 29.52 -7.92 35.32
N GLY A 388 28.74 -6.99 35.86
CA GLY A 388 29.22 -5.94 36.76
C GLY A 388 30.02 -4.80 36.11
N ARG A 389 30.22 -4.83 34.78
CA ARG A 389 30.80 -3.70 34.01
C ARG A 389 29.72 -2.99 33.18
N ARG A 390 30.10 -1.87 32.55
CA ARG A 390 29.23 -1.04 31.71
C ARG A 390 29.69 -1.04 30.27
N SER A 391 28.74 -0.84 29.36
CA SER A 391 28.97 -0.59 27.94
C SER A 391 28.34 0.73 27.52
N TRP A 392 28.98 1.40 26.57
CA TRP A 392 28.59 2.71 26.04
C TRP A 392 28.08 2.57 24.62
N PHE A 393 26.92 3.16 24.34
CA PHE A 393 26.26 3.11 23.06
C PHE A 393 26.09 4.53 22.51
N SER A 394 26.40 4.71 21.24
CA SER A 394 26.06 5.90 20.48
C SER A 394 25.06 5.55 19.39
N LEU A 395 23.92 6.22 19.38
CA LEU A 395 22.89 6.10 18.34
C LEU A 395 22.97 7.33 17.45
N GLU A 396 23.20 7.12 16.16
CA GLU A 396 23.12 8.16 15.14
C GLU A 396 21.81 7.98 14.38
N VAL A 397 20.98 9.03 14.33
CA VAL A 397 19.69 9.07 13.64
C VAL A 397 19.75 10.17 12.59
N GLY A 398 19.57 9.81 11.31
CA GLY A 398 19.53 10.81 10.23
C GLY A 398 19.32 10.19 8.86
N GLY A 399 18.62 10.90 7.96
CA GLY A 399 18.48 10.51 6.56
C GLY A 399 17.77 9.17 6.35
N GLY A 400 16.77 8.88 7.20
CA GLY A 400 16.02 7.61 7.19
C GLY A 400 16.81 6.40 7.72
N GLN A 401 18.01 6.61 8.26
CA GLN A 401 18.85 5.54 8.80
C GLN A 401 19.12 5.73 10.30
N VAL A 402 19.36 4.60 10.97
CA VAL A 402 19.90 4.55 12.31
C VAL A 402 21.15 3.68 12.35
N THR A 403 22.16 4.13 13.08
CA THR A 403 23.36 3.35 13.36
C THR A 403 23.64 3.37 14.86
N ILE A 404 23.68 2.19 15.47
CA ILE A 404 24.21 2.03 16.83
C ILE A 404 25.66 1.58 16.73
N ARG A 405 26.51 2.29 17.45
CA ARG A 405 27.87 1.86 17.73
C ARG A 405 28.07 1.67 19.23
N GLN A 406 28.91 0.73 19.61
CA GLN A 406 29.13 0.37 21.00
C GLN A 406 30.61 0.31 21.37
N ARG A 407 30.88 0.51 22.66
CA ARG A 407 32.15 0.19 23.32
C ARG A 407 31.86 -0.68 24.52
N VAL A 408 32.43 -1.88 24.50
CA VAL A 408 32.14 -2.91 25.50
C VAL A 408 33.17 -2.82 26.63
N ASP A 409 32.69 -2.90 27.88
CA ASP A 409 33.47 -2.95 29.13
C ASP A 409 34.33 -1.72 29.49
N SER A 410 34.75 -0.92 28.50
CA SER A 410 35.59 0.27 28.67
C SER A 410 35.22 1.40 27.69
N GLN A 411 35.24 2.65 28.16
CA GLN A 411 35.08 3.83 27.28
C GLN A 411 36.22 4.00 26.28
N THR A 412 37.39 3.44 26.57
CA THR A 412 38.57 3.48 25.69
C THR A 412 38.64 2.31 24.72
N ALA A 413 37.69 1.36 24.79
CA ALA A 413 37.63 0.25 23.86
C ALA A 413 37.36 0.74 22.42
N PRO A 414 37.76 -0.04 21.41
CA PRO A 414 37.40 0.23 20.01
C PRO A 414 35.88 0.40 19.86
N LYS A 415 35.49 1.37 19.04
CA LYS A 415 34.07 1.64 18.73
C LYS A 415 33.65 0.68 17.61
N GLU A 416 32.76 -0.25 17.93
CA GLU A 416 32.25 -1.26 16.99
C GLU A 416 30.83 -0.89 16.53
N VAL A 417 30.47 -1.23 15.29
CA VAL A 417 29.09 -1.08 14.80
C VAL A 417 28.27 -2.24 15.35
N ALA A 418 27.27 -1.92 16.17
CA ALA A 418 26.40 -2.90 16.81
C ALA A 418 25.13 -3.17 16.01
N TYR A 419 24.62 -2.13 15.33
CA TYR A 419 23.35 -2.21 14.58
C TYR A 419 23.34 -1.15 13.48
N ASN A 420 22.79 -1.52 12.32
CA ASN A 420 22.41 -0.59 11.26
C ASN A 420 20.97 -0.89 10.86
N GLY A 421 20.17 0.14 10.64
CA GLY A 421 18.80 -0.04 10.17
C GLY A 421 18.26 1.16 9.45
N VAL A 422 17.16 0.93 8.74
CA VAL A 422 16.36 1.98 8.12
C VAL A 422 15.14 2.18 9.01
N TYR A 423 14.79 3.44 9.26
CA TYR A 423 13.60 3.77 10.06
C TYR A 423 12.52 4.41 9.20
N SER A 424 11.27 4.07 9.52
CA SER A 424 10.06 4.70 9.01
C SER A 424 9.15 5.03 10.20
N ARG A 425 8.18 5.94 10.01
CA ARG A 425 7.34 6.42 11.11
C ARG A 425 5.86 6.36 10.76
N LEU A 426 5.06 6.08 11.78
CA LEU A 426 3.62 6.25 11.79
C LEU A 426 3.22 6.86 13.14
N HIS A 427 2.82 8.13 13.17
CA HIS A 427 2.43 8.85 14.41
C HIS A 427 3.48 8.77 15.55
N ASP A 428 3.11 8.23 16.71
CA ASP A 428 3.95 8.00 17.89
C ASP A 428 4.76 6.70 17.81
N HIS A 429 4.67 5.96 16.71
CA HIS A 429 5.45 4.74 16.45
C HIS A 429 6.60 4.97 15.46
N VAL A 430 7.74 4.37 15.76
CA VAL A 430 8.87 4.25 14.84
C VAL A 430 9.10 2.77 14.53
N ARG A 431 9.21 2.47 13.24
CA ARG A 431 9.60 1.15 12.75
C ARG A 431 11.04 1.19 12.27
N ILE A 432 11.92 0.44 12.92
CA ILE A 432 13.34 0.33 12.59
C ILE A 432 13.61 -1.09 12.10
N ASN A 433 13.78 -1.27 10.79
CA ASN A 433 13.76 -2.59 10.15
C ASN A 433 12.50 -3.39 10.57
N SER A 434 12.68 -4.48 11.34
CA SER A 434 11.62 -5.33 11.90
C SER A 434 11.21 -4.97 13.34
N LEU A 435 11.84 -3.96 13.95
CA LEU A 435 11.50 -3.46 15.28
C LEU A 435 10.41 -2.40 15.18
N ASP A 436 9.41 -2.45 16.03
CA ASP A 436 8.35 -1.44 16.13
C ASP A 436 8.26 -0.96 17.58
N ALA A 437 8.29 0.35 17.81
CA ALA A 437 8.26 0.91 19.16
C ALA A 437 7.57 2.28 19.18
N LYS A 438 6.92 2.58 20.30
CA LYS A 438 6.51 3.96 20.61
C LYS A 438 7.72 4.81 20.94
N TRP A 439 7.73 6.06 20.49
CA TRP A 439 8.81 6.99 20.79
C TRP A 439 8.27 8.30 21.39
N SER A 440 9.07 8.92 22.26
CA SER A 440 8.84 10.28 22.76
C SER A 440 10.16 11.03 22.86
N PHE A 441 10.13 12.34 22.63
CA PHE A 441 11.31 13.20 22.71
C PHE A 441 10.99 14.53 23.38
N ASP A 442 11.77 14.92 24.39
CA ASP A 442 11.56 16.15 25.17
C ASP A 442 12.50 17.31 24.77
N GLY A 443 13.34 17.12 23.75
CA GLY A 443 14.38 18.07 23.34
C GLY A 443 15.79 17.63 23.74
N THR A 444 15.89 16.73 24.72
CA THR A 444 17.14 16.23 25.30
C THR A 444 17.21 14.71 25.36
N GLU A 445 16.11 14.03 25.67
CA GLU A 445 16.05 12.59 25.82
C GLU A 445 15.07 11.98 24.82
N LEU A 446 15.55 11.00 24.05
CA LEU A 446 14.73 10.13 23.22
C LEU A 446 14.41 8.85 23.99
N ARG A 447 13.13 8.57 24.18
CA ARG A 447 12.64 7.35 24.85
C ARG A 447 11.91 6.47 23.85
N LEU A 448 12.21 5.18 23.88
CA LEU A 448 11.52 4.14 23.12
C LEU A 448 10.84 3.19 24.12
N SER A 449 9.60 2.80 23.83
CA SER A 449 8.76 1.97 24.70
C SER A 449 7.86 1.04 23.87
N ASP A 450 7.21 0.08 24.53
CA ASP A 450 6.31 -0.89 23.90
C ASP A 450 6.94 -1.60 22.68
N MET A 451 8.24 -1.88 22.74
CA MET A 451 8.96 -2.42 21.59
C MET A 451 8.55 -3.86 21.29
N THR A 452 8.15 -4.10 20.05
CA THR A 452 7.82 -5.41 19.48
C THR A 452 8.74 -5.71 18.30
N GLY A 453 8.95 -6.99 18.01
CA GLY A 453 9.96 -7.44 17.06
C GLY A 453 11.40 -7.39 17.62
N GLY A 454 12.31 -8.16 17.03
CA GLY A 454 13.70 -8.27 17.47
C GLY A 454 13.95 -9.34 18.54
N SER A 455 15.20 -9.40 19.01
CA SER A 455 15.61 -10.28 20.11
C SER A 455 15.44 -9.59 21.47
N CYS A 456 15.45 -10.36 22.56
CA CYS A 456 15.47 -9.80 23.91
C CYS A 456 16.61 -8.77 24.11
N GLY A 457 17.78 -9.02 23.49
CA GLY A 457 18.92 -8.11 23.54
C GLY A 457 18.65 -6.77 22.85
N ASP A 458 17.88 -6.78 21.77
CA ASP A 458 17.47 -5.56 21.06
C ASP A 458 16.53 -4.74 21.94
N THR A 459 15.47 -5.35 22.49
CA THR A 459 14.56 -4.67 23.42
C THR A 459 15.33 -4.01 24.57
N VAL A 460 16.28 -4.73 25.19
CA VAL A 460 17.11 -4.19 26.27
C VAL A 460 17.93 -2.97 25.81
N ILE A 461 18.57 -3.01 24.65
CA ILE A 461 19.40 -1.87 24.19
C ILE A 461 18.53 -0.66 23.85
N TRP A 462 17.38 -0.86 23.21
CA TRP A 462 16.59 0.25 22.70
C TRP A 462 15.72 0.93 23.76
N THR A 463 15.21 0.20 24.76
CA THR A 463 14.15 0.71 25.65
C THR A 463 14.54 0.84 27.13
N THR A 464 15.66 0.24 27.58
CA THR A 464 15.98 0.18 29.04
C THR A 464 16.28 1.55 29.65
N LYS A 465 16.94 2.44 28.91
CA LYS A 465 17.28 3.80 29.36
C LYS A 465 17.00 4.81 28.25
N PRO A 466 16.70 6.08 28.59
CA PRO A 466 16.61 7.13 27.59
C PRO A 466 17.94 7.31 26.84
N TRP A 467 17.83 7.62 25.56
CA TRP A 467 18.95 8.04 24.71
C TRP A 467 19.13 9.55 24.86
N VAL A 468 20.27 9.97 25.42
CA VAL A 468 20.52 11.39 25.72
C VAL A 468 21.20 12.05 24.54
N ARG A 469 20.63 13.13 24.02
CA ARG A 469 21.17 13.90 22.91
C ARG A 469 22.50 14.53 23.31
N ARG A 470 23.54 14.31 22.51
CA ARG A 470 24.83 14.97 22.73
C ARG A 470 24.66 16.46 22.39
N ALA A 471 25.03 17.35 23.33
CA ALA A 471 25.12 18.78 23.04
C ALA A 471 26.18 19.02 21.97
N ASP A 472 25.81 19.64 20.86
CA ASP A 472 26.68 19.82 19.71
C ASP A 472 27.91 20.66 20.07
N SER A 473 29.10 20.04 20.09
CA SER A 473 30.34 20.77 19.86
C SER A 473 30.33 21.18 18.39
N ALA A 474 30.04 22.45 18.14
CA ALA A 474 29.99 23.07 16.83
C ALA A 474 31.15 22.62 15.91
N GLN A 475 30.82 22.01 14.77
CA GLN A 475 31.69 22.05 13.59
C GLN A 475 31.25 23.22 12.70
N PRO A 476 32.17 24.04 12.19
CA PRO A 476 31.85 25.14 11.31
C PRO A 476 31.40 24.62 9.94
N GLY A 477 30.14 24.92 9.59
CA GLY A 477 29.67 24.96 8.20
C GLY A 477 29.34 23.62 7.53
N ALA A 478 28.39 22.85 8.07
CA ALA A 478 27.55 22.04 7.18
C ALA A 478 26.57 23.01 6.51
N SER A 479 26.92 23.49 5.31
CA SER A 479 26.01 24.31 4.51
C SER A 479 24.78 23.42 4.23
N VAL A 480 23.60 23.81 4.68
CA VAL A 480 22.34 23.21 4.21
C VAL A 480 21.91 24.04 3.01
N VAL A 481 21.54 23.40 1.90
CA VAL A 481 20.77 24.08 0.83
C VAL A 481 19.30 24.00 1.25
N PRO A 482 18.64 25.11 1.63
CA PRO A 482 17.25 25.05 2.03
C PRO A 482 16.35 24.66 0.86
N ASP A 483 15.32 23.88 1.13
CA ASP A 483 14.24 23.67 0.18
C ASP A 483 13.52 25.00 -0.09
N GLY A 484 13.11 25.19 -1.34
CA GLY A 484 12.56 26.45 -1.81
C GLY A 484 12.83 26.74 -3.27
N THR A 485 12.28 27.86 -3.72
CA THR A 485 12.43 28.36 -5.08
C THR A 485 13.62 29.31 -5.17
N TYR A 486 14.50 28.99 -6.08
CA TYR A 486 15.71 29.72 -6.41
C TYR A 486 15.57 30.35 -7.79
N GLU A 487 16.00 31.60 -7.94
CA GLU A 487 15.94 32.34 -9.20
C GLU A 487 17.34 32.78 -9.66
N THR A 488 17.55 32.76 -10.98
CA THR A 488 18.70 33.40 -11.62
C THR A 488 18.30 34.03 -12.96
N VAL A 489 19.22 34.77 -13.57
CA VAL A 489 18.99 35.50 -14.81
C VAL A 489 20.10 35.22 -15.81
N LEU A 490 19.74 34.82 -17.04
CA LEU A 490 20.70 34.71 -18.14
C LEU A 490 20.62 35.94 -19.04
N SER A 491 21.79 36.41 -19.46
CA SER A 491 21.95 37.52 -20.38
C SER A 491 21.97 37.03 -21.83
N PRO A 492 21.68 37.89 -22.83
CA PRO A 492 21.84 37.55 -24.25
C PRO A 492 23.23 37.01 -24.60
N GLY A 493 24.29 37.48 -23.91
CA GLY A 493 25.66 37.03 -24.12
C GLY A 493 25.91 35.58 -23.69
N ASP A 494 25.09 35.02 -22.78
CA ASP A 494 25.23 33.64 -22.34
C ASP A 494 24.86 32.64 -23.45
N ARG A 495 24.01 33.02 -24.42
CA ARG A 495 23.56 32.19 -25.57
C ARG A 495 24.70 31.71 -26.47
N HIS A 496 25.78 32.50 -26.57
CA HIS A 496 26.90 32.21 -27.45
C HIS A 496 28.02 31.40 -26.77
N LEU A 497 27.86 31.00 -25.51
CA LEU A 497 28.89 30.29 -24.76
C LEU A 497 29.07 28.81 -25.14
N CYS A 498 28.09 28.22 -25.85
CA CYS A 498 28.11 26.81 -26.27
C CYS A 498 27.84 26.68 -27.79
N ASP A 499 28.64 27.35 -28.63
CA ASP A 499 28.56 27.32 -30.10
C ASP A 499 27.15 27.60 -30.68
N GLY A 500 26.34 28.39 -29.97
CA GLY A 500 24.96 28.73 -30.34
C GLY A 500 23.88 27.70 -29.95
N GLN A 501 24.25 26.56 -29.38
CA GLN A 501 23.31 25.45 -29.08
C GLN A 501 22.45 25.66 -27.84
N LEU A 502 22.73 26.63 -26.97
CA LEU A 502 21.87 26.92 -25.80
C LEU A 502 20.42 27.24 -26.20
N GLY A 503 20.23 27.83 -27.38
CA GLY A 503 18.91 28.15 -27.91
C GLY A 503 18.08 26.93 -28.32
N GLU A 504 18.69 25.82 -28.75
CA GLU A 504 17.93 24.60 -29.14
C GLU A 504 17.50 23.74 -27.94
N TYR A 505 18.14 23.89 -26.78
CA TYR A 505 17.82 23.09 -25.57
C TYR A 505 16.91 23.79 -24.56
N LEU A 506 16.84 25.13 -24.62
CA LEU A 506 15.87 25.92 -23.85
C LEU A 506 14.59 26.20 -24.67
N LEU A 507 14.66 26.24 -26.01
CA LEU A 507 13.51 26.60 -26.85
C LEU A 507 12.95 25.44 -27.69
N ASN A 508 11.61 25.35 -27.69
CA ASN A 508 10.85 24.63 -28.69
C ASN A 508 10.95 25.36 -30.06
N ARG A 509 11.21 24.62 -31.16
CA ARG A 509 11.42 25.13 -32.53
C ARG A 509 10.22 25.90 -33.14
N GLU A 510 9.06 25.94 -32.49
CA GLU A 510 7.84 26.54 -33.03
C GLU A 510 7.79 28.08 -32.97
N LEU A 511 8.72 28.73 -32.27
CA LEU A 511 8.81 30.18 -32.26
C LEU A 511 9.93 30.63 -33.21
N PHE A 512 9.58 30.88 -34.47
CA PHE A 512 10.39 31.66 -35.40
C PHE A 512 10.59 33.08 -34.81
N VAL A 513 11.67 33.28 -34.07
CA VAL A 513 12.10 34.60 -33.60
C VAL A 513 13.47 34.87 -34.23
N PRO A 514 13.65 36.00 -34.94
CA PRO A 514 14.92 36.35 -35.58
C PRO A 514 16.08 36.39 -34.56
N GLU A 515 17.29 36.04 -34.99
CA GLU A 515 18.51 35.95 -34.16
C GLU A 515 18.90 37.26 -33.45
N ASP A 516 18.28 38.39 -33.82
CA ASP A 516 18.78 39.74 -33.54
C ASP A 516 18.12 40.43 -32.32
N HIS A 517 17.24 39.74 -31.58
CA HIS A 517 16.57 40.32 -30.41
C HIS A 517 17.25 39.98 -29.07
N PRO A 518 17.84 40.95 -28.34
CA PRO A 518 18.41 40.69 -27.02
C PRO A 518 17.29 40.53 -25.99
N ARG A 519 17.00 39.29 -25.57
CA ARG A 519 16.09 39.02 -24.44
C ARG A 519 16.85 38.48 -23.23
N THR A 520 16.40 38.89 -22.06
CA THR A 520 16.88 38.42 -20.75
C THR A 520 15.99 37.28 -20.29
N TRP A 521 16.57 36.15 -19.89
CA TRP A 521 15.82 34.98 -19.43
C TRP A 521 15.78 34.92 -17.91
N TYR A 522 14.60 34.69 -17.36
CA TYR A 522 14.41 34.45 -15.94
C TYR A 522 14.17 32.97 -15.72
N LEU A 523 15.06 32.36 -14.96
CA LEU A 523 15.02 30.94 -14.63
C LEU A 523 14.71 30.79 -13.15
N ASN A 524 13.92 29.79 -12.82
CA ASN A 524 13.77 29.34 -11.45
C ASN A 524 13.85 27.82 -11.35
N PHE A 525 14.39 27.32 -10.24
CA PHE A 525 14.18 25.94 -9.85
C PHE A 525 13.65 25.86 -8.42
N THR A 526 12.87 24.83 -8.14
CA THR A 526 12.32 24.54 -6.81
C THR A 526 12.90 23.23 -6.32
N LEU A 527 13.44 23.26 -5.10
CA LEU A 527 13.84 22.08 -4.34
C LEU A 527 12.76 21.80 -3.31
N ASP A 528 12.21 20.59 -3.32
CA ASP A 528 11.17 20.16 -2.39
C ASP A 528 11.30 18.66 -2.12
N GLY A 529 11.74 18.28 -0.92
CA GLY A 529 11.71 16.89 -0.46
C GLY A 529 12.53 15.93 -1.32
N GLY A 530 13.65 16.39 -1.89
CA GLY A 530 14.50 15.58 -2.78
C GLY A 530 14.09 15.61 -4.26
N VAL A 531 13.06 16.37 -4.63
CA VAL A 531 12.65 16.63 -6.02
C VAL A 531 13.12 18.02 -6.46
N VAL A 532 13.65 18.12 -7.68
CA VAL A 532 14.00 19.40 -8.32
C VAL A 532 13.13 19.62 -9.55
N THR A 533 12.51 20.80 -9.63
CA THR A 533 11.72 21.22 -10.80
C THR A 533 12.20 22.58 -11.29
N GLU A 534 12.48 22.71 -12.58
CA GLU A 534 12.95 23.94 -13.21
C GLU A 534 11.85 24.55 -14.10
N HIS A 535 11.70 25.87 -14.05
CA HIS A 535 10.82 26.64 -14.92
C HIS A 535 11.51 27.89 -15.48
N GLU A 536 11.17 28.24 -16.72
CA GLU A 536 11.74 29.37 -17.45
C GLU A 536 10.67 30.36 -17.95
N SER A 537 11.07 31.63 -18.11
CA SER A 537 10.25 32.68 -18.73
C SER A 537 11.09 33.71 -19.50
N GLU A 538 10.63 34.10 -20.70
CA GLU A 538 11.40 34.96 -21.64
C GLU A 538 11.01 36.46 -21.62
N VAL A 539 10.01 36.87 -20.83
CA VAL A 539 9.41 38.22 -20.95
C VAL A 539 9.44 39.00 -19.63
N SER A 540 9.14 38.36 -18.50
CA SER A 540 9.19 38.95 -17.16
C SER A 540 9.08 37.86 -16.09
N ARG A 541 9.46 38.16 -14.85
CA ARG A 541 9.27 37.26 -13.69
C ARG A 541 7.80 36.90 -13.41
N THR A 542 6.84 37.60 -14.02
CA THR A 542 5.39 37.37 -13.87
C THR A 542 4.74 36.73 -15.09
N ALA A 543 5.51 36.40 -16.14
CA ALA A 543 5.00 35.65 -17.27
C ALA A 543 4.76 34.17 -16.88
N ILE A 544 3.87 33.48 -17.59
CA ILE A 544 3.62 32.06 -17.37
C ILE A 544 4.93 31.29 -17.54
N ALA A 545 5.47 30.78 -16.44
CA ALA A 545 6.70 30.02 -16.43
C ALA A 545 6.43 28.62 -17.00
N ARG A 546 7.21 28.21 -17.99
CA ARG A 546 7.09 26.88 -18.58
C ARG A 546 8.06 25.95 -17.87
N MET A 547 7.59 24.76 -17.51
CA MET A 547 8.46 23.74 -16.92
C MET A 547 9.50 23.33 -17.97
N GLY A 548 10.77 23.37 -17.62
CA GLY A 548 11.85 22.91 -18.49
C GLY A 548 12.30 21.50 -18.09
N TRP A 549 12.61 21.28 -16.80
CA TRP A 549 13.15 20.01 -16.30
C TRP A 549 12.51 19.55 -14.98
N VAL A 550 12.43 18.22 -14.79
CA VAL A 550 12.14 17.58 -13.49
C VAL A 550 13.18 16.50 -13.23
N GLY A 551 13.62 16.37 -11.99
CA GLY A 551 14.41 15.24 -11.52
C GLY A 551 14.50 15.19 -10.01
N SER A 552 15.54 14.53 -9.52
CA SER A 552 15.80 14.39 -8.08
C SER A 552 17.08 15.12 -7.72
N TYR A 553 17.18 15.59 -6.47
CA TYR A 553 18.43 16.09 -5.91
C TYR A 553 18.73 15.44 -4.56
N ARG A 554 20.02 15.41 -4.21
CA ARG A 554 20.47 15.05 -2.87
C ARG A 554 21.56 16.01 -2.42
N VAL A 555 21.55 16.32 -1.13
CA VAL A 555 22.59 17.12 -0.49
C VAL A 555 23.25 16.29 0.59
N HIS A 556 24.55 16.04 0.43
CA HIS A 556 25.33 15.23 1.35
C HIS A 556 26.64 15.95 1.65
N GLY A 557 26.82 16.41 2.89
CA GLY A 557 27.97 17.26 3.25
C GLY A 557 27.98 18.55 2.45
N ASN A 558 29.06 18.79 1.70
CA ASN A 558 29.18 19.96 0.80
C ASN A 558 28.93 19.61 -0.68
N THR A 559 28.30 18.46 -0.93
CA THR A 559 28.00 17.95 -2.27
C THR A 559 26.52 18.07 -2.57
N PHE A 560 26.21 18.58 -3.76
CA PHE A 560 24.88 18.70 -4.35
C PHE A 560 24.83 17.80 -5.59
N GLU A 561 23.99 16.78 -5.56
CA GLU A 561 23.85 15.80 -6.63
C GLU A 561 22.48 15.94 -7.29
N LEU A 562 22.44 15.97 -8.63
CA LEU A 562 21.24 15.96 -9.45
C LEU A 562 21.16 14.64 -10.21
N THR A 563 20.05 13.91 -10.04
CA THR A 563 19.81 12.62 -10.72
C THR A 563 18.47 12.62 -11.43
N ASP A 564 18.30 11.70 -12.37
CA ASP A 564 17.01 11.44 -13.04
C ASP A 564 16.39 12.67 -13.73
N LEU A 565 17.21 13.63 -14.16
CA LEU A 565 16.74 14.83 -14.87
C LEU A 565 16.12 14.46 -16.22
N ARG A 566 14.90 14.93 -16.44
CA ARG A 566 14.11 14.75 -17.66
C ARG A 566 13.62 16.08 -18.18
N SER A 567 13.81 16.33 -19.47
CA SER A 567 13.22 17.49 -20.15
C SER A 567 11.72 17.29 -20.32
N THR A 568 10.96 18.36 -20.19
CA THR A 568 9.52 18.38 -20.45
C THR A 568 9.17 19.05 -21.79
N ALA A 569 10.19 19.50 -22.56
CA ALA A 569 10.01 20.14 -23.86
C ALA A 569 10.23 19.15 -25.03
N ASN A 570 9.15 18.91 -25.81
CA ASN A 570 9.08 18.53 -27.24
C ASN A 570 10.10 17.56 -27.88
N TYR A 571 10.66 16.62 -27.13
CA TYR A 571 11.19 15.37 -27.70
C TYR A 571 10.28 14.20 -27.30
N PRO A 572 10.18 13.13 -28.12
CA PRO A 572 9.44 11.93 -27.72
C PRO A 572 9.88 11.53 -26.32
N ALA A 573 8.92 11.48 -25.39
CA ALA A 573 9.16 11.33 -23.96
C ALA A 573 10.14 10.18 -23.71
N GLY A 574 11.38 10.50 -23.30
CA GLY A 574 12.37 9.52 -22.87
C GLY A 574 13.77 9.57 -23.50
N THR A 575 14.08 10.47 -24.43
CA THR A 575 15.38 10.40 -25.15
C THR A 575 16.55 11.24 -24.62
N ASP A 576 16.35 12.23 -23.73
CA ASP A 576 17.48 12.95 -23.08
C ASP A 576 17.54 12.61 -21.58
N ARG A 577 18.01 11.39 -21.26
CA ARG A 577 18.39 11.02 -19.88
C ARG A 577 19.81 11.51 -19.64
N ARG A 578 19.97 12.52 -18.79
CA ARG A 578 21.29 12.97 -18.35
C ARG A 578 21.81 12.06 -17.23
N GLY A 579 23.09 11.72 -17.30
CA GLY A 579 23.77 11.05 -16.19
C GLY A 579 23.77 11.92 -14.93
N PRO A 580 24.05 11.32 -13.76
CA PRO A 580 24.11 12.06 -12.50
C PRO A 580 25.10 13.22 -12.61
N MET A 581 24.69 14.41 -12.18
CA MET A 581 25.53 15.60 -12.16
C MET A 581 25.81 15.98 -10.71
N THR A 582 27.09 15.99 -10.36
CA THR A 582 27.53 16.30 -8.99
C THR A 582 28.23 17.65 -8.96
N ALA A 583 27.92 18.48 -7.99
CA ALA A 583 28.57 19.76 -7.73
C ALA A 583 28.94 19.87 -6.25
N THR A 584 29.95 20.68 -5.94
CA THR A 584 30.07 21.26 -4.60
C THR A 584 29.26 22.54 -4.53
N PHE A 585 28.79 22.93 -3.35
CA PHE A 585 28.00 24.15 -3.21
C PHE A 585 28.50 25.06 -2.09
N THR A 586 28.08 26.32 -2.16
CA THR A 586 28.09 27.24 -1.03
C THR A 586 26.74 27.93 -0.93
N PHE A 587 26.16 27.97 0.26
CA PHE A 587 24.93 28.70 0.53
C PHE A 587 25.18 29.78 1.58
N VAL A 588 25.14 31.05 1.17
CA VAL A 588 25.41 32.20 2.06
C VAL A 588 24.25 33.18 1.98
N GLY A 589 23.57 33.39 3.12
CA GLY A 589 22.38 34.24 3.21
C GLY A 589 21.19 33.66 2.43
N LYS A 590 21.04 34.07 1.17
CA LYS A 590 20.04 33.57 0.22
C LYS A 590 20.67 33.06 -1.07
N THR A 591 21.98 33.09 -1.19
CA THR A 591 22.69 32.86 -2.44
C THR A 591 23.29 31.47 -2.45
N LEU A 592 22.82 30.63 -3.37
CA LEU A 592 23.39 29.33 -3.69
C LEU A 592 24.35 29.47 -4.87
N THR A 593 25.57 28.97 -4.71
CA THR A 593 26.54 28.86 -5.80
C THR A 593 26.92 27.39 -5.96
N LEU A 594 26.86 26.87 -7.18
CA LEU A 594 27.24 25.50 -7.51
C LEU A 594 28.55 25.49 -8.29
N LYS A 595 29.45 24.58 -7.95
CA LYS A 595 30.70 24.33 -8.66
C LYS A 595 30.74 22.87 -9.13
N PRO A 596 30.74 22.60 -10.44
CA PRO A 596 30.61 21.24 -10.95
C PRO A 596 31.80 20.37 -10.53
N VAL A 597 31.53 19.11 -10.22
CA VAL A 597 32.51 18.04 -9.99
C VAL A 597 32.45 17.12 -11.20
N GLY A 598 33.58 16.95 -11.89
CA GLY A 598 33.65 16.19 -13.14
C GLY A 598 33.19 16.97 -14.38
N SER A 599 33.04 16.27 -15.51
CA SER A 599 32.65 16.90 -16.78
C SER A 599 31.13 17.01 -16.90
N TRP A 600 30.64 18.23 -16.90
CA TRP A 600 29.25 18.56 -17.22
C TRP A 600 29.16 19.01 -18.68
N ARG A 601 28.04 18.72 -19.35
CA ARG A 601 27.75 19.30 -20.67
C ARG A 601 27.75 20.83 -20.60
N CYS A 602 28.09 21.50 -21.70
CA CYS A 602 28.29 22.94 -21.73
C CYS A 602 27.06 23.70 -21.23
N GLU A 603 25.87 23.31 -21.69
CA GLU A 603 24.59 23.91 -21.33
C GLU A 603 24.27 23.74 -19.84
N SER A 604 24.54 22.56 -19.25
CA SER A 604 24.36 22.35 -17.81
C SER A 604 25.29 23.25 -16.98
N ARG A 605 26.51 23.50 -17.45
CA ARG A 605 27.45 24.39 -16.77
C ARG A 605 26.97 25.84 -16.82
N VAL A 606 26.50 26.28 -17.98
CA VAL A 606 25.97 27.64 -18.15
C VAL A 606 24.72 27.84 -17.28
N LEU A 607 23.81 26.88 -17.28
CA LEU A 607 22.55 26.97 -16.54
C LEU A 607 22.75 26.96 -15.01
N TRP A 608 23.44 25.95 -14.49
CA TRP A 608 23.46 25.68 -13.05
C TRP A 608 24.60 26.34 -12.29
N THR A 609 25.71 26.66 -12.97
CA THR A 609 26.98 26.97 -12.30
C THR A 609 27.57 28.32 -12.67
N ARG A 610 27.10 28.95 -13.76
CA ARG A 610 27.64 30.22 -14.25
C ARG A 610 27.22 31.39 -13.40
N HIS A 611 25.96 31.40 -13.00
CA HIS A 611 25.34 32.48 -12.25
C HIS A 611 24.86 31.95 -10.89
N PRO A 612 24.99 32.76 -9.82
CA PRO A 612 24.46 32.38 -8.52
C PRO A 612 22.93 32.33 -8.56
N TRP A 613 22.38 31.46 -7.73
CA TRP A 613 20.94 31.25 -7.57
C TRP A 613 20.47 31.92 -6.28
N THR A 614 19.40 32.70 -6.36
CA THR A 614 18.87 33.44 -5.21
C THR A 614 17.60 32.79 -4.70
N LEU A 615 17.60 32.35 -3.45
CA LEU A 615 16.42 31.83 -2.76
C LEU A 615 15.39 32.96 -2.55
N VAL A 616 14.31 32.91 -3.33
CA VAL A 616 13.23 33.91 -3.28
C VAL A 616 12.06 33.46 -2.40
N LYS A 617 11.87 32.15 -2.25
CA LYS A 617 10.80 31.56 -1.44
C LYS A 617 11.31 30.29 -0.79
N ARG A 618 11.24 30.17 0.53
CA ARG A 618 11.51 28.90 1.22
C ARG A 618 10.31 27.97 1.06
N ALA A 619 10.57 26.68 0.88
CA ALA A 619 9.54 25.68 1.09
C ALA A 619 9.12 25.75 2.57
N PRO A 620 7.81 25.67 2.87
CA PRO A 620 7.28 25.84 4.22
C PRO A 620 7.78 24.78 5.21
#